data_AF-T0SK04-F1
#
_entry.id   AF-T0SK04-F1
#
_cell.length_a   1.000
_cell.length_b   1.000
_cell.length_c   1.000
_cell.angle_alpha   90.00
_cell.angle_beta   90.00
_cell.angle_gamma   90.00
#
_symmetry.space_group_name_H-M   'P 1'
#
loop_
_entity.id
_entity.type
_entity.pdbx_description
1 polymer ?
#
loop_
_entity_poly.entity_id
_entity_poly.type
_entity_poly.pdbx_seq_one_letter_code
_entity_poly.pdbx_strand_id
1 'polypeptide(L)'
;MKVFENIMQHLDLLEALTNASQGLLAAAQNGKVDLVDQIIDNRERLINIIRKVQTNVEEEIAKFDLKTVTPEHIQIFKTWSQEVNQIVYVNDKLDIETTEILTNQKEQTTQEIASVFKNRQSFKGYDLSNVKK
;
A
#
# COMPACT_ATOMS: atom_id res chain seq x y z
N MET A 1 30.45 1.41 -10.37
CA MET A 1 30.16 1.87 -9.00
C MET A 1 28.77 2.50 -8.89
N LYS A 2 28.40 3.47 -9.73
CA LYS A 2 27.09 4.15 -9.70
C LYS A 2 25.85 3.23 -9.75
N VAL A 3 25.88 2.13 -10.52
CA VAL A 3 24.77 1.18 -10.58
C VAL A 3 24.50 0.48 -9.25
N PHE A 4 25.54 0.19 -8.47
CA PHE A 4 25.38 -0.50 -7.18
C PHE A 4 24.80 0.44 -6.11
N GLU A 5 25.19 1.72 -6.15
CA GLU A 5 24.57 2.76 -5.33
C GLU A 5 23.09 2.94 -5.68
N ASN A 6 22.76 2.97 -6.98
CA ASN A 6 21.38 3.06 -7.45
C ASN A 6 20.56 1.81 -7.07
N ILE A 7 21.16 0.62 -7.10
CA ILE A 7 20.54 -0.62 -6.61
C ILE A 7 20.22 -0.52 -5.13
N MET A 8 21.17 -0.09 -4.29
CA MET A 8 20.94 0.09 -2.86
C MET A 8 19.83 1.12 -2.60
N GLN A 9 19.90 2.28 -3.25
CA GLN A 9 18.85 3.30 -3.15
C GLN A 9 17.48 2.75 -3.57
N HIS A 10 17.43 1.93 -4.62
CA HIS A 10 16.19 1.33 -5.07
C HIS A 10 15.60 0.38 -4.01
N LEU A 11 16.44 -0.46 -3.39
CA LEU A 11 16.02 -1.36 -2.32
C LEU A 11 15.54 -0.60 -1.06
N ASP A 12 16.24 0.47 -0.67
CA ASP A 12 15.82 1.32 0.46
C ASP A 12 14.43 1.93 0.22
N LEU A 13 14.16 2.39 -1.01
CA LEU A 13 12.84 2.93 -1.37
C LEU A 13 11.75 1.84 -1.36
N LEU A 14 12.07 0.63 -1.79
CA LEU A 14 11.16 -0.51 -1.74
C LEU A 14 10.87 -0.95 -0.30
N GLU A 15 11.84 -0.88 0.60
CA GLU A 15 11.62 -1.09 2.03
C GLU A 15 10.71 0.01 2.61
N ALA A 16 10.96 1.27 2.26
CA ALA A 16 10.09 2.38 2.66
C ALA A 16 8.65 2.20 2.15
N LEU A 17 8.46 1.67 0.94
CA LEU A 17 7.14 1.32 0.41
C LEU A 17 6.47 0.24 1.26
N THR A 18 7.20 -0.81 1.62
CA THR A 18 6.69 -1.90 2.47
C THR A 18 6.26 -1.38 3.84
N ASN A 19 7.06 -0.50 4.44
CA ASN A 19 6.72 0.16 5.70
C ASN A 19 5.45 1.03 5.57
N ALA A 20 5.30 1.75 4.47
CA ALA A 20 4.08 2.51 4.19
C ALA A 20 2.86 1.60 3.99
N SER A 21 3.01 0.44 3.34
CA SER A 21 1.95 -0.56 3.16
C SER A 21 1.51 -1.19 4.48
N GLN A 22 2.45 -1.49 5.37
CA GLN A 22 2.13 -1.95 6.73
C GLN A 22 1.42 -0.86 7.54
N GLY A 23 1.87 0.39 7.41
CA GLY A 23 1.20 1.54 8.01
C GLY A 23 -0.24 1.72 7.50
N LEU A 24 -0.46 1.50 6.20
CA LEU A 24 -1.78 1.53 5.58
C LEU A 24 -2.69 0.45 6.17
N LEU A 25 -2.21 -0.79 6.22
CA LEU A 25 -2.95 -1.91 6.80
C LEU A 25 -3.33 -1.62 8.26
N ALA A 26 -2.38 -1.13 9.05
CA ALA A 26 -2.66 -0.74 10.43
C ALA A 26 -3.69 0.39 10.54
N ALA A 27 -3.63 1.40 9.66
CA ALA A 27 -4.63 2.48 9.63
C ALA A 27 -6.02 1.94 9.28
N ALA A 28 -6.11 1.04 8.30
CA ALA A 28 -7.34 0.37 7.90
C ALA A 28 -7.91 -0.48 9.05
N GLN A 29 -7.12 -1.33 9.70
CA GLN A 29 -7.54 -2.14 10.85
C GLN A 29 -8.11 -1.29 12.00
N ASN A 30 -7.58 -0.08 12.19
CA ASN A 30 -8.02 0.84 13.23
C ASN A 30 -9.14 1.80 12.79
N GLY A 31 -9.69 1.66 11.57
CA GLY A 31 -10.77 2.50 11.06
C GLY A 31 -10.39 3.98 10.87
N LYS A 32 -9.08 4.28 10.72
CA LYS A 32 -8.58 5.65 10.55
C LYS A 32 -8.65 6.07 9.07
N VAL A 33 -9.85 6.24 8.54
CA VAL A 33 -10.11 6.45 7.11
C VAL A 33 -9.35 7.66 6.53
N ASP A 34 -9.32 8.79 7.23
CA ASP A 34 -8.58 9.98 6.75
C ASP A 34 -7.07 9.72 6.61
N LEU A 35 -6.51 8.88 7.49
CA LEU A 35 -5.10 8.50 7.44
C LEU A 35 -4.84 7.48 6.33
N VAL A 36 -5.79 6.58 6.05
CA VAL A 36 -5.73 5.64 4.93
C VAL A 36 -5.57 6.40 3.62
N ASP A 37 -6.39 7.41 3.36
CA ASP A 37 -6.31 8.23 2.15
C ASP A 37 -4.96 8.94 2.02
N GLN A 38 -4.48 9.57 3.11
CA GLN A 38 -3.16 10.23 3.11
C GLN A 38 -2.01 9.27 2.82
N ILE A 39 -2.06 8.05 3.37
CA ILE A 39 -1.01 7.05 3.14
C ILE A 39 -1.07 6.56 1.68
N ILE A 40 -2.26 6.34 1.11
CA ILE A 40 -2.41 5.93 -0.30
C ILE A 40 -1.80 6.97 -1.24
N ASP A 41 -2.13 8.25 -1.06
CA ASP A 41 -1.58 9.34 -1.89
C ASP A 41 -0.05 9.39 -1.83
N ASN A 42 0.51 9.23 -0.62
CA ASN A 42 1.96 9.20 -0.43
C ASN A 42 2.60 7.94 -1.02
N ARG A 43 1.95 6.78 -0.90
CA ARG A 43 2.41 5.52 -1.52
C ARG A 43 2.42 5.62 -3.03
N GLU A 44 1.42 6.21 -3.65
CA GLU A 44 1.38 6.40 -5.11
C GLU A 44 2.58 7.25 -5.58
N ARG A 45 2.88 8.35 -4.88
CA ARG A 45 4.06 9.18 -5.17
C ARG A 45 5.36 8.39 -5.03
N LEU A 46 5.47 7.59 -3.97
CA LEU A 46 6.65 6.75 -3.71
C LEU A 46 6.83 5.69 -4.81
N ILE A 47 5.76 5.00 -5.22
CA ILE A 47 5.77 4.02 -6.32
C ILE A 47 6.25 4.67 -7.62
N ASN A 48 5.82 5.90 -7.91
CA ASN A 48 6.26 6.64 -9.09
C ASN A 48 7.76 6.98 -9.04
N ILE A 49 8.31 7.28 -7.86
CA ILE A 49 9.75 7.50 -7.67
C ILE A 49 10.50 6.18 -7.86
N ILE A 50 10.07 5.11 -7.19
CA ILE A 50 10.63 3.75 -7.28
C ILE A 50 10.72 3.32 -8.74
N ARG A 51 9.63 3.50 -9.51
CA ARG A 51 9.59 3.15 -10.94
C ARG A 51 10.68 3.86 -11.74
N LYS A 52 10.92 5.15 -11.50
CA LYS A 52 11.98 5.90 -12.19
C LYS A 52 13.38 5.36 -11.84
N VAL A 53 13.61 5.04 -10.56
CA VAL A 53 14.88 4.49 -10.10
C VAL A 53 15.09 3.08 -10.68
N GLN A 54 14.07 2.23 -10.69
CA GLN A 54 14.08 0.91 -11.33
C GLN A 54 14.51 1.00 -12.79
N THR A 55 13.85 1.87 -13.58
CA THR A 55 14.22 2.06 -15.00
C THR A 55 15.67 2.50 -15.16
N ASN A 56 16.16 3.42 -14.32
CA ASN A 56 17.55 3.85 -14.37
C ASN A 56 18.52 2.70 -14.06
N VAL A 57 18.22 1.87 -13.05
CA VAL A 57 19.05 0.70 -12.71
C VAL A 57 19.05 -0.30 -13.88
N GLU A 58 17.90 -0.62 -14.44
CA GLU A 58 17.78 -1.54 -15.58
C GLU A 58 18.57 -1.04 -16.80
N GLU A 59 18.48 0.25 -17.11
CA GLU A 59 19.26 0.87 -18.19
C GLU A 59 20.77 0.82 -17.94
N GLU A 60 21.22 1.05 -16.70
CA GLU A 60 22.64 0.97 -16.34
C GLU A 60 23.16 -0.48 -16.39
N ILE A 61 22.35 -1.46 -15.99
CA ILE A 61 22.66 -2.89 -16.14
C ILE A 61 22.72 -3.26 -17.63
N ALA A 62 21.81 -2.78 -18.46
CA ALA A 62 21.81 -3.06 -19.90
C ALA A 62 23.06 -2.52 -20.62
N LYS A 63 23.67 -1.46 -20.09
CA LYS A 63 24.89 -0.82 -20.63
C LYS A 63 26.18 -1.49 -20.14
N PHE A 64 26.11 -2.51 -19.28
CA PHE A 64 27.31 -3.18 -18.77
C PHE A 64 28.05 -3.93 -19.90
N ASP A 65 29.33 -3.60 -20.11
CA ASP A 65 30.15 -4.26 -21.13
C ASP A 65 30.44 -5.71 -20.71
N LEU A 66 30.11 -6.65 -21.60
CA LEU A 66 30.37 -8.09 -21.45
C LEU A 66 31.85 -8.41 -21.16
N LYS A 67 32.77 -7.55 -21.59
CA LYS A 67 34.21 -7.72 -21.33
C LYS A 67 34.61 -7.36 -19.88
N THR A 68 33.76 -6.61 -19.18
CA THR A 68 34.01 -6.09 -17.82
C THR A 68 33.09 -6.69 -16.77
N VAL A 69 32.07 -7.44 -17.20
CA VAL A 69 31.17 -8.12 -16.28
C VAL A 69 31.91 -9.28 -15.61
N THR A 70 31.78 -9.37 -14.29
CA THR A 70 32.36 -10.47 -13.52
C THR A 70 31.22 -11.35 -12.98
N PRO A 71 31.50 -12.59 -12.56
CA PRO A 71 30.51 -13.43 -11.90
C PRO A 71 29.85 -12.75 -10.69
N GLU A 72 30.60 -11.95 -9.93
CA GLU A 72 30.10 -11.19 -8.78
C GLU A 72 29.05 -10.15 -9.20
N HIS A 73 29.30 -9.41 -10.29
CA HIS A 73 28.32 -8.46 -10.84
C HIS A 73 27.01 -9.17 -11.23
N ILE A 74 27.11 -10.32 -11.90
CA ILE A 74 25.94 -11.12 -12.28
C ILE A 74 25.18 -11.60 -11.05
N GLN A 75 25.89 -12.01 -10.00
CA GLN A 75 25.26 -12.46 -8.76
C GLN A 75 24.50 -11.31 -8.07
N ILE A 76 25.10 -10.10 -8.01
CA ILE A 76 24.43 -8.91 -7.46
C ILE A 76 23.14 -8.62 -8.22
N PHE A 77 23.16 -8.60 -9.55
CA PHE A 77 21.96 -8.32 -10.36
C PHE A 77 20.87 -9.37 -10.17
N LYS A 78 21.24 -10.65 -10.06
CA LYS A 78 20.30 -11.73 -9.77
C LYS A 78 19.66 -11.56 -8.39
N THR A 79 20.47 -11.32 -7.37
CA THR A 79 19.99 -11.12 -6.00
C THR A 79 19.05 -9.92 -5.93
N TRP A 80 19.44 -8.78 -6.52
CA TRP A 80 18.60 -7.60 -6.60
C TRP A 80 17.25 -7.89 -7.27
N SER A 81 17.24 -8.55 -8.42
CA SER A 81 15.99 -8.90 -9.11
C SER A 81 15.09 -9.83 -8.27
N GLN A 82 15.68 -10.79 -7.55
CA GLN A 82 14.95 -11.66 -6.64
C GLN A 82 14.34 -10.89 -5.46
N GLU A 83 15.10 -9.99 -4.85
CA GLU A 83 14.64 -9.16 -3.74
C GLU A 83 13.51 -8.22 -4.17
N VAL A 84 13.63 -7.56 -5.32
CA VAL A 84 12.56 -6.73 -5.89
C VAL A 84 11.27 -7.54 -6.05
N ASN A 85 11.35 -8.73 -6.65
CA ASN A 85 10.19 -9.60 -6.84
C ASN A 85 9.56 -10.01 -5.50
N GLN A 86 10.39 -10.35 -4.51
CA GLN A 86 9.92 -10.74 -3.18
C GLN A 86 9.21 -9.57 -2.47
N ILE A 87 9.78 -8.36 -2.54
CA ILE A 87 9.20 -7.18 -1.92
C ILE A 87 7.88 -6.79 -2.59
N VAL A 88 7.81 -6.84 -3.93
CA VAL A 88 6.57 -6.59 -4.68
C VAL A 88 5.48 -7.58 -4.27
N TYR A 89 5.83 -8.88 -4.16
CA TYR A 89 4.89 -9.90 -3.70
C TYR A 89 4.36 -9.63 -2.28
N VAL A 90 5.23 -9.21 -1.35
CA VAL A 90 4.81 -8.85 0.02
C VAL A 90 3.86 -7.65 0.00
N ASN A 91 4.15 -6.63 -0.80
CA ASN A 91 3.28 -5.45 -0.91
C ASN A 91 1.91 -5.79 -1.51
N ASP A 92 1.86 -6.65 -2.53
CA ASP A 92 0.61 -7.15 -3.11
C ASP A 92 -0.25 -7.86 -2.05
N LYS A 93 0.35 -8.68 -1.19
CA LYS A 93 -0.36 -9.33 -0.08
C LYS A 93 -0.94 -8.33 0.93
N LEU A 94 -0.17 -7.31 1.30
CA LEU A 94 -0.64 -6.25 2.19
C LEU A 94 -1.81 -5.46 1.57
N ASP A 95 -1.75 -5.22 0.26
CA ASP A 95 -2.79 -4.49 -0.46
C ASP A 95 -4.10 -5.29 -0.56
N ILE A 96 -4.00 -6.60 -0.80
CA ILE A 96 -5.16 -7.51 -0.77
C ILE A 96 -5.81 -7.49 0.63
N GLU A 97 -5.03 -7.69 1.69
CA GLU A 97 -5.55 -7.71 3.07
C GLU A 97 -6.20 -6.37 3.45
N THR A 98 -5.55 -5.26 3.10
CA THR A 98 -6.08 -3.91 3.33
C THR A 98 -7.42 -3.72 2.62
N THR A 99 -7.52 -4.16 1.36
CA THR A 99 -8.74 -4.04 0.55
C THR A 99 -9.89 -4.86 1.14
N GLU A 100 -9.61 -6.06 1.64
CA GLU A 100 -10.60 -6.90 2.33
C GLU A 100 -11.15 -6.21 3.57
N ILE A 101 -10.28 -5.62 4.41
CA ILE A 101 -10.69 -4.89 5.61
C ILE A 101 -11.57 -3.68 5.26
N LEU A 102 -11.13 -2.86 4.30
CA LEU A 102 -11.89 -1.67 3.89
C LEU A 102 -13.25 -2.04 3.28
N THR A 103 -13.31 -3.16 2.54
CA THR A 103 -14.57 -3.68 1.99
C THR A 103 -15.52 -4.10 3.11
N ASN A 104 -15.04 -4.83 4.11
CA ASN A 104 -15.84 -5.22 5.27
C ASN A 104 -16.34 -3.99 6.05
N GLN A 105 -15.50 -2.97 6.25
CA GLN A 105 -15.89 -1.73 6.91
C GLN A 105 -16.96 -0.96 6.13
N LYS A 106 -16.87 -0.93 4.79
CA LYS A 106 -17.89 -0.34 3.92
C LYS A 106 -19.23 -1.05 4.09
N GLU A 107 -19.23 -2.38 4.12
CA GLU A 107 -20.46 -3.17 4.31
C GLU A 107 -21.10 -2.91 5.69
N GLN A 108 -20.29 -2.93 6.76
CA GLN A 108 -20.76 -2.63 8.12
C GLN A 108 -21.35 -1.22 8.21
N THR A 109 -20.64 -0.21 7.69
CA THR A 109 -21.12 1.18 7.67
C THR A 109 -22.46 1.30 6.92
N THR A 110 -22.62 0.57 5.81
CA THR A 110 -23.86 0.56 5.03
C THR A 110 -25.02 -0.03 5.83
N GLN A 111 -24.79 -1.12 6.57
CA GLN A 111 -25.79 -1.73 7.45
C GLN A 111 -26.18 -0.79 8.60
N GLU A 112 -25.20 -0.11 9.21
CA GLU A 112 -25.44 0.87 10.27
C GLU A 112 -26.30 2.04 9.78
N ILE A 113 -25.98 2.60 8.61
CA ILE A 113 -26.78 3.65 7.97
C ILE A 113 -28.23 3.19 7.78
N ALA A 114 -28.44 1.99 7.22
CA ALA A 114 -29.77 1.43 7.02
C ALA A 114 -30.53 1.26 8.35
N SER A 115 -29.85 0.80 9.40
CA SER A 115 -30.41 0.67 10.76
C SER A 115 -30.83 2.02 11.33
N VAL A 116 -29.97 3.05 11.22
CA VAL A 116 -30.28 4.42 11.66
C VAL A 116 -31.49 4.98 10.91
N PHE A 117 -31.57 4.79 9.59
CA PHE A 117 -32.73 5.23 8.80
C PHE A 117 -34.02 4.54 9.23
N LYS A 118 -33.99 3.21 9.44
CA LYS A 118 -35.14 2.44 9.93
C LYS A 118 -35.58 2.91 11.31
N ASN A 119 -34.63 3.10 12.23
CA ASN A 119 -34.91 3.61 13.57
C ASN A 119 -35.56 4.99 13.51
N ARG A 120 -35.01 5.91 12.71
CA ARG A 120 -35.56 7.26 12.54
C ARG A 120 -36.98 7.25 11.99
N GLN A 121 -37.31 6.35 11.06
CA GLN A 121 -38.68 6.17 10.57
C GLN A 121 -39.61 5.64 11.67
N SER A 122 -39.19 4.65 12.44
CA SER A 122 -39.96 4.14 13.58
C SER A 122 -40.26 5.23 14.60
N PHE A 123 -39.27 6.08 14.94
CA PHE A 123 -39.48 7.19 15.88
C PHE A 123 -40.39 8.31 15.34
N LYS A 124 -40.43 8.55 14.02
CA LYS A 124 -41.39 9.51 13.44
C LYS A 124 -42.85 9.08 13.59
N GLY A 125 -43.11 7.78 13.77
CA GLY A 125 -44.45 7.25 14.05
C GLY A 125 -44.83 7.23 15.53
N TYR A 126 -43.89 7.52 16.44
CA TYR A 126 -44.16 7.63 17.87
C TYR A 126 -44.48 9.09 18.23
N ASP A 127 -45.74 9.35 18.58
CA ASP A 127 -46.15 10.63 19.15
C ASP A 127 -45.65 10.72 20.61
N LEU A 128 -44.58 11.47 20.82
CA LEU A 128 -43.98 11.72 22.14
C LEU A 128 -44.83 12.63 23.03
N SER A 129 -45.96 13.16 22.54
CA SER A 129 -46.86 14.01 23.34
C SER A 129 -47.65 13.25 24.42
N ASN A 130 -47.66 11.90 24.37
CA ASN A 130 -48.38 11.04 25.34
C ASN A 130 -47.50 10.38 26.40
N VAL A 131 -46.23 10.78 26.54
CA VAL A 131 -45.40 10.30 27.66
C VAL A 131 -45.87 11.01 28.94
N LYS A 132 -46.73 10.34 29.71
CA LYS A 132 -47.22 10.82 31.02
C LYS A 132 -46.02 11.14 31.93
N LYS A 133 -46.01 12.37 32.46
CA LYS A 133 -45.16 12.78 33.59
C LYS A 133 -45.50 12.01 34.86
#